data_AF-A0A4Q3UQ70-F1
#
_entry.id   AF-A0A4Q3UQ70-F1
#
_cell.length_a   1.000
_cell.length_b   1.000
_cell.length_c   1.000
_cell.angle_alpha   90.00
_cell.angle_beta   90.00
_cell.angle_gamma   90.00
#
_symmetry.space_group_name_H-M   'P 1'
#
loop_
_entity.id
_entity.type
_entity.pdbx_description
1 polymer ?
#
loop_
_entity_poly.entity_id
_entity_poly.type
_entity_poly.pdbx_seq_one_letter_code
_entity_poly.pdbx_strand_id
1 'polypeptide(L)'
;MDVSQNLLSGKRKYLFGSILLLFICVIGVAFGMRGDDDYDISRREVLLRRIGHELLLQSGDSTSRVLPVKKIAENEYRISFENELVFQPDSLVNTTVRLLAKDPLTRDYVVNVLNCGKAGVAYGYAISKNKKDDIVT
;
A
#
# COMPACT_ATOMS: atom_id res chain seq x y z
N MET A 1 -5.97 53.67 -41.64
CA MET A 1 -6.69 52.42 -41.31
C MET A 1 -5.79 51.59 -40.38
N ASP A 2 -5.48 52.09 -39.16
CA ASP A 2 -4.41 51.52 -38.30
C ASP A 2 -4.88 51.09 -36.90
N VAL A 3 -6.07 51.51 -36.47
CA VAL A 3 -6.55 51.28 -35.10
C VAL A 3 -7.07 49.84 -34.90
N SER A 4 -7.59 49.19 -35.95
CA SER A 4 -8.18 47.84 -35.87
C SER A 4 -7.14 46.71 -35.79
N GLN A 5 -5.93 46.89 -36.36
CA GLN A 5 -4.89 45.86 -36.35
C GLN A 5 -4.24 45.67 -34.96
N ASN A 6 -4.14 46.75 -34.17
CA ASN A 6 -3.57 46.71 -32.82
C ASN A 6 -4.48 45.98 -31.80
N LEU A 7 -5.81 46.09 -31.95
CA LEU A 7 -6.79 45.38 -31.09
C LEU A 7 -6.81 43.86 -31.34
N LEU A 8 -6.68 43.44 -32.60
CA LEU A 8 -6.56 42.01 -32.95
C LEU A 8 -5.22 41.42 -32.47
N SER A 9 -4.13 42.20 -32.56
CA SER A 9 -2.81 41.80 -32.05
C SER A 9 -2.78 41.64 -30.53
N GLY A 10 -3.41 42.55 -29.78
CA GLY A 10 -3.55 42.47 -28.33
C GLY A 10 -4.32 41.21 -27.89
N LYS A 11 -5.52 40.99 -28.43
CA LYS A 11 -6.34 39.80 -28.11
C LYS A 11 -5.61 38.49 -28.44
N ARG A 12 -4.88 38.45 -29.55
CA ARG A 12 -4.09 37.27 -29.95
C ARG A 12 -2.91 37.01 -29.02
N LYS A 13 -2.25 38.04 -28.48
CA LYS A 13 -1.19 37.91 -27.46
C LYS A 13 -1.72 37.36 -26.13
N TYR A 14 -2.88 37.80 -25.67
CA TYR A 14 -3.52 37.25 -24.47
C TYR A 14 -3.97 35.79 -24.66
N LEU A 15 -4.46 35.43 -25.85
CA LEU A 15 -4.78 34.04 -26.19
C LEU A 15 -3.54 33.13 -26.12
N PHE A 16 -2.40 33.57 -26.67
CA PHE A 16 -1.15 32.81 -26.58
C PHE A 16 -0.65 32.67 -25.13
N GLY A 17 -0.73 33.73 -24.33
CA GLY A 17 -0.37 33.68 -22.91
C GLY A 17 -1.27 32.74 -22.11
N SER A 18 -2.58 32.75 -22.38
CA SER A 18 -3.54 31.86 -21.73
C SER A 18 -3.30 30.40 -22.12
N ILE A 19 -2.98 30.11 -23.38
CA ILE A 19 -2.65 28.76 -23.85
C ILE A 19 -1.38 28.26 -23.17
N LEU A 20 -0.33 29.10 -23.10
CA LEU A 20 0.93 28.75 -22.43
C LEU A 20 0.70 28.46 -20.94
N LEU A 21 -0.08 29.29 -20.25
CA LEU A 21 -0.43 29.07 -18.85
C LEU A 21 -1.16 27.75 -18.66
N LEU A 22 -2.11 27.42 -19.53
CA LEU A 22 -2.90 26.19 -19.46
C LEU A 22 -2.00 24.96 -19.66
N PHE A 23 -1.04 25.01 -20.59
CA PHE A 23 -0.03 23.97 -20.74
C PHE A 23 0.85 23.81 -19.49
N ILE A 24 1.29 24.91 -18.87
CA ILE A 24 2.07 24.88 -17.63
C ILE A 24 1.25 24.25 -16.49
N CYS A 25 -0.03 24.60 -16.36
CA CYS A 25 -0.93 24.00 -15.37
C CYS A 25 -1.12 22.50 -15.59
N VAL A 26 -1.34 22.06 -16.83
CA VAL A 26 -1.50 20.62 -17.16
C VAL A 26 -0.23 19.84 -16.87
N ILE A 27 0.94 20.39 -17.21
CA ILE A 27 2.23 19.77 -16.92
C ILE A 27 2.46 19.69 -15.40
N GLY A 28 2.18 20.78 -14.66
CA GLY A 28 2.31 20.81 -13.19
C GLY A 28 1.45 19.77 -12.48
N VAL A 29 0.20 19.59 -12.90
CA VAL A 29 -0.71 18.55 -12.37
C VAL A 29 -0.19 17.15 -12.68
N ALA A 30 0.31 16.90 -13.90
CA ALA A 30 0.83 15.59 -14.29
C ALA A 30 2.07 15.17 -13.47
N PHE A 31 2.92 16.12 -13.05
CA PHE A 31 4.06 15.85 -12.18
C PHE A 31 3.70 15.69 -10.70
N GLY A 32 2.64 16.35 -10.22
CA GLY A 32 2.21 16.28 -8.82
C GLY A 32 1.57 14.97 -8.38
N MET A 33 1.17 14.09 -9.32
CA MET A 33 0.39 12.88 -9.01
C MET A 33 1.21 11.58 -8.96
N ARG A 34 2.54 11.61 -9.13
CA ARG A 34 3.32 10.41 -9.47
C ARG A 34 4.35 9.96 -8.41
N GLY A 35 4.33 10.54 -7.22
CA GLY A 35 5.44 10.44 -6.25
C GLY A 35 5.24 9.53 -5.04
N ASP A 36 4.00 9.28 -4.60
CA ASP A 36 3.77 8.66 -3.29
C ASP A 36 3.67 7.12 -3.34
N ASP A 37 3.18 6.56 -4.46
CA ASP A 37 2.87 5.13 -4.56
C ASP A 37 4.08 4.21 -4.32
N ASP A 38 5.26 4.51 -4.88
CA ASP A 38 6.43 3.63 -4.79
C ASP A 38 7.05 3.61 -3.38
N TYR A 39 7.08 4.78 -2.73
CA TYR A 39 7.55 4.90 -1.35
C TYR A 39 6.60 4.19 -0.38
N ASP A 40 5.29 4.39 -0.52
CA ASP A 40 4.29 3.76 0.32
C ASP A 40 4.25 2.24 0.14
N ILE A 41 4.43 1.75 -1.10
CA ILE A 41 4.58 0.31 -1.38
C ILE A 41 5.81 -0.24 -0.66
N SER A 42 6.98 0.39 -0.82
CA SER A 42 8.22 -0.04 -0.19
C SER A 42 8.12 -0.03 1.34
N ARG A 43 7.52 1.02 1.90
CA ARG A 43 7.28 1.14 3.35
C ARG A 43 6.36 0.03 3.85
N ARG A 44 5.32 -0.32 3.09
CA ARG A 44 4.40 -1.40 3.43
C ARG A 44 5.09 -2.76 3.39
N GLU A 45 5.93 -3.04 2.40
CA GLU A 45 6.68 -4.30 2.34
C GLU A 45 7.60 -4.47 3.55
N VAL A 46 8.26 -3.41 3.98
CA VAL A 46 9.09 -3.42 5.20
C VAL A 46 8.24 -3.71 6.45
N LEU A 47 7.06 -3.10 6.56
CA LEU A 47 6.13 -3.32 7.67
C LEU A 47 5.62 -4.76 7.71
N LEU A 48 5.23 -5.32 6.56
CA LEU A 48 4.79 -6.71 6.43
C LEU A 48 5.93 -7.69 6.76
N ARG A 49 7.15 -7.40 6.32
CA ARG A 49 8.33 -8.20 6.67
C ARG A 49 8.60 -8.18 8.17
N ARG A 50 8.39 -7.03 8.83
CA ARG A 50 8.49 -6.90 10.29
C ARG A 50 7.43 -7.73 11.02
N ILE A 51 6.19 -7.76 10.54
CA ILE A 51 5.14 -8.63 11.08
C ILE A 51 5.62 -10.08 11.04
N GLY A 52 6.07 -10.57 9.88
CA GLY A 52 6.59 -11.93 9.76
C GLY A 52 7.74 -12.22 10.74
N HIS A 53 8.65 -11.27 10.92
CA HIS A 53 9.78 -11.44 11.82
C HIS A 53 9.35 -11.50 13.29
N GLU A 54 8.44 -10.62 13.72
CA GLU A 54 7.91 -10.64 15.09
C GLU A 54 7.13 -11.93 15.38
N LEU A 55 6.45 -12.51 14.39
CA LEU A 55 5.77 -13.80 14.52
C LEU A 55 6.75 -14.96 14.73
N LEU A 56 7.85 -14.99 13.98
CA LEU A 56 8.91 -15.99 14.18
C LEU A 56 9.52 -15.89 15.59
N LEU A 57 9.81 -14.67 16.04
CA LEU A 57 10.32 -14.47 17.40
C LEU A 57 9.33 -14.93 18.48
N GLN A 58 8.03 -14.65 18.29
CA GLN A 58 6.98 -15.09 19.21
C GLN A 58 6.80 -16.61 19.24
N SER A 59 7.11 -17.31 18.15
CA SER A 59 7.09 -18.77 18.10
C SER A 59 8.38 -19.43 18.60
N GLY A 60 9.37 -18.64 19.01
CA GLY A 60 10.67 -19.12 19.48
C GLY A 60 11.67 -19.39 18.36
N ASP A 61 11.35 -18.99 17.13
CA ASP A 61 12.21 -19.14 15.97
C ASP A 61 12.98 -17.83 15.68
N SER A 62 14.24 -17.78 16.10
CA SER A 62 15.12 -16.63 15.85
C SER A 62 16.05 -16.83 14.65
N THR A 63 16.03 -18.00 14.01
CA THR A 63 17.00 -18.36 12.96
C THR A 63 16.36 -18.35 11.57
N SER A 64 15.07 -18.67 11.47
CA SER A 64 14.34 -18.62 10.22
C SER A 64 14.25 -17.20 9.68
N ARG A 65 14.28 -17.09 8.35
CA ARG A 65 14.15 -15.80 7.68
C ARG A 65 12.74 -15.63 7.11
N VAL A 66 12.30 -14.39 7.12
CA VAL A 66 11.18 -13.94 6.29
C VAL A 66 11.71 -13.72 4.88
N LEU A 67 11.14 -14.45 3.91
CA LEU A 67 11.46 -14.31 2.49
C LEU A 67 10.96 -12.96 1.95
N PRO A 68 11.44 -12.50 0.77
CA PRO A 68 10.95 -11.28 0.15
C PRO A 68 9.42 -11.28 0.03
N VAL A 69 8.79 -10.21 0.51
CA VAL A 69 7.33 -10.01 0.41
C VAL A 69 6.97 -9.86 -1.06
N LYS A 70 5.91 -10.54 -1.49
CA LYS A 70 5.43 -10.45 -2.88
C LYS A 70 4.06 -9.79 -2.91
N LYS A 71 3.91 -8.74 -3.71
CA LYS A 71 2.61 -8.21 -4.09
C LYS A 71 1.98 -9.14 -5.13
N ILE A 72 0.84 -9.73 -4.80
CA ILE A 72 0.15 -10.70 -5.68
C ILE A 72 -1.14 -10.13 -6.30
N ALA A 73 -1.68 -9.06 -5.72
CA ALA A 73 -2.72 -8.22 -6.30
C ALA A 73 -2.58 -6.77 -5.82
N GLU A 74 -3.46 -5.87 -6.26
CA GLU A 74 -3.40 -4.43 -5.96
C GLU A 74 -3.27 -4.12 -4.44
N ASN A 75 -4.01 -4.85 -3.61
CA ASN A 75 -4.03 -4.71 -2.15
C ASN A 75 -3.73 -6.03 -1.43
N GLU A 76 -3.11 -6.99 -2.11
CA GLU A 76 -2.82 -8.31 -1.57
C GLU A 76 -1.32 -8.60 -1.58
N TYR A 77 -0.82 -8.98 -0.41
CA TYR A 77 0.59 -9.25 -0.18
C TYR A 77 0.77 -10.63 0.43
N ARG A 78 1.81 -11.34 -0.01
CA ARG A 78 2.19 -12.64 0.50
C ARG A 78 3.50 -12.54 1.26
N ILE A 79 3.43 -12.91 2.53
CA ILE A 79 4.59 -13.17 3.39
C ILE A 79 4.91 -14.66 3.27
N SER A 80 6.19 -15.00 3.13
CA SER A 80 6.64 -16.39 3.07
C SER A 80 7.84 -16.56 3.99
N PHE A 81 7.99 -17.77 4.52
CA PHE A 81 9.00 -18.11 5.51
C PHE A 81 9.94 -19.15 4.92
N GLU A 82 11.19 -19.13 5.35
CA GLU A 82 12.19 -20.13 4.96
C GLU A 82 11.83 -21.52 5.48
N ASN A 83 11.34 -21.60 6.72
CA ASN A 83 10.88 -22.82 7.36
C ASN A 83 9.39 -22.73 7.71
N GLU A 84 8.81 -23.84 8.18
CA GLU A 84 7.41 -23.88 8.61
C GLU A 84 7.13 -22.89 9.75
N LEU A 85 6.12 -22.05 9.56
CA LEU A 85 5.67 -21.11 10.58
C LEU A 85 4.79 -21.85 11.60
N VAL A 86 5.28 -21.97 12.83
CA VAL A 86 4.44 -22.22 14.00
C VAL A 86 3.94 -20.88 14.52
N PHE A 87 2.64 -20.74 14.79
CA PHE A 87 2.08 -19.48 15.31
C PHE A 87 0.92 -19.75 16.27
N GLN A 88 0.68 -18.77 17.16
CA GLN A 88 -0.52 -18.70 17.97
C GLN A 88 -1.47 -17.65 17.37
N PRO A 89 -2.77 -17.95 17.18
CA PRO A 89 -3.74 -17.00 16.65
C PRO A 89 -3.75 -15.65 17.36
N ASP A 90 -3.68 -15.64 18.70
CA ASP A 90 -3.67 -14.40 19.49
C ASP A 90 -2.43 -13.56 19.23
N SER A 91 -1.26 -14.19 19.13
CA SER A 91 0.00 -13.53 18.77
C SER A 91 -0.07 -12.94 17.37
N LEU A 92 -0.69 -13.64 16.41
CA LEU A 92 -0.89 -13.14 15.05
C LEU A 92 -1.78 -11.90 15.01
N VAL A 93 -2.94 -11.94 15.66
CA VAL A 93 -3.89 -10.82 15.72
C VAL A 93 -3.26 -9.63 16.46
N ASN A 94 -2.62 -9.84 17.60
CA ASN A 94 -2.03 -8.75 18.38
C ASN A 94 -0.88 -8.05 17.63
N THR A 95 -0.01 -8.83 17.00
CA THR A 95 1.14 -8.31 16.24
C THR A 95 0.69 -7.48 15.03
N THR A 96 -0.26 -8.00 14.25
CA THR A 96 -0.80 -7.31 13.07
C THR A 96 -1.57 -6.05 13.46
N VAL A 97 -2.46 -6.10 14.45
CA VAL A 97 -3.20 -4.92 14.93
C VAL A 97 -2.22 -3.83 15.40
N ARG A 98 -1.21 -4.21 16.19
CA ARG A 98 -0.21 -3.25 16.70
C ARG A 98 0.64 -2.62 15.61
N LEU A 99 1.05 -3.40 14.61
CA LEU A 99 1.95 -2.92 13.55
C LEU A 99 1.20 -2.21 12.43
N LEU A 100 0.05 -2.73 11.99
CA LEU A 100 -0.78 -2.15 10.93
C LEU A 100 -1.55 -0.91 11.41
N ALA A 101 -1.80 -0.73 12.72
CA ALA A 101 -2.34 0.53 13.22
C ALA A 101 -1.46 1.76 12.89
N LYS A 102 -0.18 1.55 12.55
CA LYS A 102 0.78 2.60 12.18
C LYS A 102 0.78 2.94 10.69
N ASP A 103 0.04 2.19 9.88
CA ASP A 103 -0.15 2.46 8.46
C ASP A 103 -1.57 3.05 8.24
N PRO A 104 -1.68 4.32 7.80
CA PRO A 104 -2.97 4.97 7.60
C PRO A 104 -3.84 4.29 6.53
N LEU A 105 -3.25 3.46 5.68
CA LEU A 105 -3.92 2.76 4.58
C LEU A 105 -4.43 1.36 4.97
N THR A 106 -4.14 0.86 6.17
CA THR A 106 -4.53 -0.49 6.62
C THR A 106 -5.59 -0.44 7.72
N ARG A 107 -6.62 0.39 7.55
CA ARG A 107 -7.75 0.50 8.50
C ARG A 107 -8.64 -0.74 8.50
N ASP A 108 -8.83 -1.30 7.31
CA ASP A 108 -9.61 -2.51 7.10
C ASP A 108 -8.70 -3.50 6.36
N TYR A 109 -8.56 -4.71 6.88
CA TYR A 109 -7.70 -5.72 6.27
C TYR A 109 -8.15 -7.14 6.64
N VAL A 110 -7.78 -8.09 5.79
CA VAL A 110 -7.99 -9.52 6.00
C VAL A 110 -6.61 -10.18 6.08
N VAL A 111 -6.43 -11.05 7.07
CA VAL A 111 -5.22 -11.88 7.20
C VAL A 111 -5.62 -13.32 7.00
N ASN A 112 -4.95 -13.99 6.06
CA ASN A 112 -5.11 -15.42 5.81
C ASN A 112 -3.77 -16.11 6.01
N VAL A 113 -3.77 -17.15 6.84
CA VAL A 113 -2.65 -18.10 6.96
C VAL A 113 -3.00 -19.31 6.10
N LEU A 114 -2.17 -19.58 5.10
CA LEU A 114 -2.37 -20.68 4.16
C LEU A 114 -1.62 -21.92 4.63
N ASN A 115 -2.22 -23.09 4.47
CA ASN A 115 -1.49 -24.35 4.60
C ASN A 115 -0.72 -24.61 3.31
N CYS A 116 0.61 -24.71 3.36
CA CYS A 116 1.42 -24.95 2.16
C CYS A 116 1.23 -26.37 1.58
N GLY A 117 0.86 -27.35 2.41
CA GLY A 117 0.68 -28.75 2.01
C GLY A 117 -0.73 -29.11 1.57
N LYS A 118 -1.74 -28.29 1.92
CA LYS A 118 -3.14 -28.46 1.51
C LYS A 118 -3.64 -27.12 1.00
N ALA A 119 -4.17 -27.05 -0.22
CA ALA A 119 -4.75 -25.83 -0.77
C ALA A 119 -5.97 -25.39 0.08
N GLY A 120 -5.72 -24.57 1.10
CA GLY A 120 -6.72 -24.15 2.06
C GLY A 120 -6.20 -23.13 3.06
N VAL A 121 -7.13 -22.34 3.60
CA VAL A 121 -6.86 -21.39 4.69
C VAL A 121 -6.83 -22.19 5.99
N ALA A 122 -5.70 -22.13 6.70
CA ALA A 122 -5.53 -22.74 8.02
C ALA A 122 -6.08 -21.85 9.14
N TYR A 123 -6.07 -20.54 8.94
CA TYR A 123 -6.63 -19.56 9.85
C TYR A 123 -6.86 -18.24 9.11
N GLY A 124 -7.94 -17.53 9.42
CA GLY A 124 -8.19 -16.22 8.84
C GLY A 124 -9.06 -15.34 9.73
N TYR A 125 -8.90 -14.02 9.61
CA TYR A 125 -9.77 -13.05 10.27
C TYR A 125 -9.77 -11.74 9.50
N ALA A 126 -10.78 -10.93 9.77
CA ALA A 126 -10.91 -9.59 9.23
C ALA A 126 -10.94 -8.56 10.36
N ILE A 127 -10.27 -7.44 10.13
CA ILE A 127 -10.37 -6.25 10.95
C ILE A 127 -11.08 -5.19 10.11
N SER A 128 -12.13 -4.60 10.65
CA SER A 128 -12.72 -3.39 10.08
C SER A 128 -13.04 -2.36 11.16
N LYS A 129 -12.67 -1.10 10.96
CA LYS A 129 -13.00 0.04 11.85
C LYS A 129 -12.90 -0.28 13.36
N ASN A 130 -11.77 -0.85 13.81
CA ASN A 130 -11.51 -1.27 15.20
C ASN A 130 -12.53 -2.30 15.78
N LYS A 131 -13.25 -3.03 14.93
CA LYS A 131 -14.09 -4.17 15.29
C LYS A 131 -13.47 -5.45 14.72
N LYS A 132 -13.33 -6.46 15.57
CA LYS A 132 -12.70 -7.75 15.26
C LYS A 132 -13.80 -8.73 14.86
N ASP A 133 -13.80 -9.18 13.60
CA ASP A 133 -14.65 -10.26 13.13
C ASP A 133 -13.76 -11.49 12.84
N ASP A 134 -13.81 -12.48 13.74
CA ASP A 134 -13.07 -13.73 13.59
C ASP A 134 -13.88 -14.71 12.72
N ILE A 135 -13.31 -15.15 11.60
CA ILE A 135 -13.88 -16.22 10.78
C ILE A 135 -13.09 -17.50 11.07
N VAL A 136 -13.60 -18.35 11.95
CA VAL A 136 -13.04 -19.68 12.19
C VAL A 136 -13.67 -20.64 11.18
N THR A 137 -12.88 -21.23 10.29
CA THR A 137 -13.29 -22.33 9.39
C THR A 137 -12.40 -23.54 9.64
#